data_AF-A0A938P6Z4-F1
#
_entry.id   AF-A0A938P6Z4-F1
#
_cell.length_a   1.000
_cell.length_b   1.000
_cell.length_c   1.000
_cell.angle_alpha   90.00
_cell.angle_beta   90.00
_cell.angle_gamma   90.00
#
_symmetry.space_group_name_H-M   'P 1'
#
loop_
_entity.id
_entity.type
_entity.pdbx_description
1 polymer ?
#
loop_
_entity_poly.entity_id
_entity_poly.type
_entity_poly.pdbx_seq_one_letter_code
_entity_poly.pdbx_strand_id
1 'polypeptide(L)'
;MKRPSAESGILARSSPPICQLDGKDIWPVITQGAKSPHDAILLDFGGTRAIRMGDWKLLKPVNAQKKPLESGEEFELYNLATDIGEEKNLAKDNPEKVRELNAKLEALVKDEVKPAEVTIGLKRAEAKRQDEKKGK
;
A
#
# COMPACT_ATOMS: atom_id res chain seq x y z
N MET A 1 31.16 46.83 -21.75
CA MET A 1 31.24 45.43 -21.28
C MET A 1 29.84 44.95 -20.91
N LYS A 2 29.23 44.08 -21.73
CA LYS A 2 27.93 43.45 -21.46
C LYS A 2 28.19 42.06 -20.89
N ARG A 3 27.60 41.71 -19.75
CA ARG A 3 27.62 40.31 -19.24
C ARG A 3 26.66 39.47 -20.10
N PRO A 4 27.06 38.26 -20.53
CA PRO A 4 26.14 37.37 -21.23
C PRO A 4 25.07 36.84 -20.27
N SER A 5 23.83 36.88 -20.72
CA SER A 5 22.68 36.23 -20.11
C SER A 5 22.84 34.72 -20.28
N ALA A 6 23.01 33.99 -19.19
CA ALA A 6 22.89 32.54 -19.20
C ALA A 6 21.41 32.19 -19.08
N GLU A 7 20.76 31.92 -20.20
CA GLU A 7 19.48 31.20 -20.22
C GLU A 7 19.76 29.77 -19.76
N SER A 8 19.65 29.55 -18.45
CA SER A 8 19.74 28.23 -17.85
C SER A 8 18.41 27.52 -18.09
N GLY A 9 18.28 26.88 -19.25
CA GLY A 9 17.21 25.95 -19.56
C GLY A 9 17.30 24.71 -18.67
N ILE A 10 16.85 24.83 -17.42
CA ILE A 10 16.60 23.68 -16.55
C ILE A 10 15.38 22.99 -17.16
N LEU A 11 15.63 21.85 -17.81
CA LEU A 11 14.61 20.89 -18.19
C LEU A 11 13.78 20.58 -16.94
N ALA A 12 12.61 21.22 -16.83
CA ALA A 12 11.66 20.92 -15.77
C ALA A 12 11.28 19.44 -15.93
N ARG A 13 11.83 18.58 -15.06
CA ARG A 13 11.20 17.29 -14.80
C ARG A 13 9.77 17.65 -14.38
N SER A 14 8.80 17.26 -15.20
CA SER A 14 7.39 17.31 -14.80
C SER A 14 7.31 16.74 -13.39
N SER A 15 6.86 17.54 -12.43
CA SER A 15 6.60 17.06 -11.08
C SER A 15 5.77 15.79 -11.21
N PRO A 16 6.11 14.69 -10.50
CA PRO A 16 5.24 13.53 -10.49
C PRO A 16 3.83 13.99 -10.12
N PRO A 17 2.79 13.38 -10.71
CA PRO A 17 1.42 13.72 -10.37
C PRO A 17 1.28 13.65 -8.85
N ILE A 18 0.76 14.73 -8.26
CA ILE A 18 0.43 14.80 -6.84
C ILE A 18 -0.53 13.64 -6.55
N CYS A 19 0.00 12.59 -5.93
CA CYS A 19 -0.81 11.47 -5.45
C CYS A 19 -1.68 11.99 -4.30
N GLN A 20 -2.95 11.61 -4.31
CA GLN A 20 -3.81 11.87 -3.17
C GLN A 20 -3.23 11.13 -1.96
N LEU A 21 -3.10 11.82 -0.83
CA LEU A 21 -2.53 11.25 0.39
C LEU A 21 -3.59 10.42 1.11
N ASP A 22 -3.27 9.16 1.44
CA ASP A 22 -4.17 8.28 2.21
C ASP A 22 -4.27 8.70 3.69
N GLY A 23 -3.22 9.34 4.20
CA GLY A 23 -3.18 9.92 5.55
C GLY A 23 -4.07 11.15 5.69
N LYS A 24 -4.75 11.26 6.84
CA LYS A 24 -5.57 12.43 7.20
C LYS A 24 -4.93 13.17 8.39
N ASP A 25 -5.29 14.44 8.56
CA ASP A 25 -4.82 15.23 9.70
C ASP A 25 -5.35 14.68 11.03
N ILE A 26 -4.43 14.27 11.90
CA ILE A 26 -4.72 13.74 13.24
C ILE A 26 -4.39 14.73 14.36
N TRP A 27 -3.97 15.96 14.03
CA TRP A 27 -3.63 16.97 15.05
C TRP A 27 -4.79 17.25 16.02
N PRO A 28 -6.06 17.37 15.58
CA PRO A 28 -7.19 17.52 16.49
C PRO A 28 -7.39 16.31 17.41
N VAL A 29 -7.06 15.10 16.93
CA VAL A 29 -7.15 13.87 17.75
C VAL A 29 -6.17 13.93 18.91
N ILE A 30 -4.92 14.32 18.62
CA ILE A 30 -3.83 14.39 19.61
C ILE A 30 -4.06 15.53 20.61
N THR A 31 -4.48 16.70 20.13
CA THR A 31 -4.53 17.92 20.94
C THR A 31 -5.86 18.20 21.62
N GLN A 32 -6.96 17.74 21.03
CA GLN A 32 -8.32 18.08 21.48
C GLN A 32 -9.14 16.83 21.84
N GLY A 33 -8.56 15.63 21.74
CA GLY A 33 -9.29 14.37 21.94
C GLY A 33 -10.40 14.16 20.92
N ALA A 34 -10.29 14.76 19.72
CA ALA A 34 -11.26 14.57 18.65
C ALA A 34 -11.29 13.10 18.19
N LYS A 35 -12.41 12.68 17.60
CA LYS A 35 -12.50 11.35 16.99
C LYS A 35 -11.51 11.24 15.81
N SER A 36 -10.88 10.07 15.67
CA SER A 36 -10.05 9.76 14.51
C SER A 36 -10.81 10.00 13.19
N PRO A 37 -10.19 10.66 12.19
CA PRO A 37 -10.78 10.83 10.87
C PRO A 37 -10.68 9.55 10.00
N HIS A 38 -9.96 8.54 10.47
CA HIS A 38 -9.87 7.23 9.81
C HIS A 38 -10.93 6.29 10.37
N ASP A 39 -11.88 5.90 9.52
CA ASP A 39 -12.85 4.86 9.85
C ASP A 39 -12.23 3.47 9.71
N ALA A 40 -11.35 3.29 8.74
CA ALA A 40 -10.62 2.05 8.50
C ALA A 40 -9.19 2.32 8.01
N ILE A 41 -8.30 1.36 8.26
CA ILE A 41 -6.90 1.37 7.84
C ILE A 41 -6.64 0.11 7.02
N LEU A 42 -6.12 0.27 5.80
CA LEU A 42 -5.59 -0.81 4.97
C LEU A 42 -4.13 -1.08 5.35
N LEU A 43 -3.79 -2.35 5.49
CA LEU A 43 -2.42 -2.84 5.62
C LEU A 43 -2.20 -3.89 4.53
N ASP A 44 -1.51 -3.55 3.44
CA ASP A 44 -1.06 -4.52 2.44
C ASP A 44 0.44 -4.72 2.61
N PHE A 45 0.84 -5.88 3.14
CA PHE A 45 2.25 -6.17 3.37
C PHE A 45 2.56 -7.66 3.18
N GLY A 46 3.64 -7.92 2.45
CA GLY A 46 4.22 -9.26 2.37
C GLY A 46 3.29 -10.31 1.77
N GLY A 47 2.30 -9.95 0.94
CA GLY A 47 1.34 -10.91 0.36
C GLY A 47 0.15 -11.24 1.27
N THR A 48 -0.02 -10.49 2.35
CA THR A 48 -1.19 -10.54 3.22
C THR A 48 -1.78 -9.14 3.32
N ARG A 49 -3.11 -9.07 3.19
CA ARG A 49 -3.87 -7.85 3.37
C ARG A 49 -4.59 -7.90 4.70
N ALA A 50 -4.68 -6.77 5.36
CA ALA A 50 -5.48 -6.62 6.54
C ALA A 50 -6.25 -5.30 6.52
N ILE A 51 -7.41 -5.30 7.17
CA ILE A 51 -8.17 -4.09 7.47
C ILE A 51 -8.34 -3.99 8.98
N ARG A 52 -8.09 -2.80 9.53
CA ARG A 52 -8.47 -2.45 10.90
C ARG A 52 -9.61 -1.43 10.85
N MET A 53 -10.74 -1.73 11.49
CA MET A 53 -11.89 -0.86 11.60
C MET A 53 -12.45 -0.91 13.02
N GLY A 54 -12.25 0.18 13.77
CA GLY A 54 -12.51 0.21 15.21
C GLY A 54 -11.70 -0.87 15.93
N ASP A 55 -12.39 -1.71 16.69
CA ASP A 55 -11.79 -2.80 17.47
C ASP A 55 -11.51 -4.05 16.63
N TRP A 56 -12.03 -4.13 15.41
CA TRP A 56 -11.91 -5.33 14.60
C TRP A 56 -10.74 -5.26 13.63
N LYS A 57 -10.04 -6.39 13.50
CA LYS A 57 -8.99 -6.61 12.51
C LYS A 57 -9.31 -7.88 11.72
N LEU A 58 -9.30 -7.78 10.39
CA LEU A 58 -9.44 -8.91 9.50
C LEU A 58 -8.15 -9.05 8.68
N LEU A 59 -7.63 -10.28 8.56
CA LEU A 59 -6.52 -10.64 7.68
C LEU A 59 -7.03 -11.54 6.55
N LYS A 60 -6.40 -11.39 5.38
CA LYS A 60 -6.67 -12.16 4.15
C LYS A 60 -5.38 -12.36 3.36
N PRO A 61 -5.03 -13.59 2.94
CA PRO A 61 -3.89 -13.80 2.07
C PRO A 61 -4.21 -13.27 0.65
N VAL A 62 -3.25 -12.60 0.00
CA VAL A 62 -3.40 -12.17 -1.40
C VAL A 62 -3.43 -13.38 -2.34
N ASN A 63 -2.66 -14.42 -2.00
CA ASN A 63 -2.68 -15.70 -2.67
C ASN A 63 -2.56 -16.82 -1.63
N ALA A 64 -3.69 -17.46 -1.31
CA ALA A 64 -3.76 -18.49 -0.29
C ALA A 64 -2.87 -19.72 -0.59
N GLN A 65 -2.59 -20.00 -1.86
CA GLN A 65 -1.78 -21.16 -2.27
C GLN A 65 -0.27 -20.92 -2.07
N LYS A 66 0.19 -19.69 -2.34
CA LYS A 66 1.61 -19.32 -2.24
C LYS A 66 1.99 -18.89 -0.83
N LYS A 67 1.07 -18.20 -0.15
CA LYS A 67 1.30 -17.65 1.18
C LYS A 67 0.01 -17.69 2.00
N PRO A 68 -0.34 -18.85 2.58
CA PRO A 68 -1.48 -18.96 3.49
C PRO A 68 -1.23 -18.16 4.77
N LEU A 69 -2.31 -17.87 5.50
CA LEU A 69 -2.21 -17.37 6.86
C LEU A 69 -1.65 -18.46 7.80
N GLU A 70 -1.15 -18.07 8.97
CA GLU A 70 -0.53 -19.02 9.92
C GLU A 70 -1.54 -20.06 10.43
N SER A 71 -2.81 -19.67 10.60
CA SER A 71 -3.89 -20.60 10.93
C SER A 71 -4.22 -21.60 9.81
N GLY A 72 -3.79 -21.35 8.57
CA GLY A 72 -4.19 -22.09 7.38
C GLY A 72 -5.62 -21.78 6.91
N GLU A 73 -6.33 -20.86 7.57
CA GLU A 73 -7.68 -20.45 7.19
C GLU A 73 -7.66 -19.38 6.07
N GLU A 74 -8.80 -19.21 5.39
CA GLU A 74 -8.95 -18.18 4.35
C GLU A 74 -8.96 -16.77 4.96
N PHE A 75 -9.50 -16.65 6.17
CA PHE A 75 -9.63 -15.39 6.90
C PHE A 75 -9.27 -15.60 8.36
N GLU A 76 -8.62 -14.59 8.94
CA GLU A 76 -8.46 -14.47 10.38
C GLU A 76 -9.13 -13.18 10.86
N LEU A 77 -9.97 -13.29 11.89
CA LEU A 77 -10.70 -12.16 12.45
C LEU A 77 -10.41 -12.05 13.94
N TYR A 78 -9.99 -10.86 14.39
CA TYR A 78 -9.66 -10.58 15.78
C TYR A 78 -10.41 -9.36 16.29
N ASN A 79 -10.80 -9.39 17.57
CA ASN A 79 -11.32 -8.24 18.29
C ASN A 79 -10.24 -7.70 19.23
N LEU A 80 -9.56 -6.64 18.80
CA LEU A 80 -8.43 -6.02 19.48
C LEU A 80 -8.80 -5.35 20.80
N ALA A 81 -10.08 -5.07 21.07
CA ALA A 81 -10.49 -4.53 22.37
C ALA A 81 -10.40 -5.59 23.48
N THR A 82 -10.57 -6.86 23.13
CA THR A 82 -10.54 -7.99 24.07
C THR A 82 -9.34 -8.91 23.87
N ASP A 83 -8.72 -8.88 22.69
CA ASP A 83 -7.63 -9.76 22.27
C ASP A 83 -6.61 -8.97 21.46
N ILE A 84 -5.76 -8.21 22.17
CA ILE A 84 -4.69 -7.43 21.54
C ILE A 84 -3.53 -8.30 21.03
N GLY A 85 -3.44 -9.55 21.53
CA GLY A 85 -2.43 -10.53 21.12
C GLY A 85 -2.78 -11.27 19.84
N GLU A 86 -4.00 -11.10 19.32
CA GLU A 86 -4.51 -11.81 18.13
C GLU A 86 -4.43 -13.33 18.32
N GLU A 87 -4.75 -13.81 19.53
CA GLU A 87 -4.61 -15.22 19.90
C GLU A 87 -5.81 -16.07 19.46
N LYS A 88 -7.01 -15.46 19.41
CA LYS A 88 -8.26 -16.17 19.12
C LYS A 88 -8.86 -15.70 17.80
N ASN A 89 -8.70 -16.52 16.75
CA ASN A 89 -9.39 -16.30 15.49
C ASN A 89 -10.90 -16.53 15.64
N LEU A 90 -11.69 -15.48 15.38
CA LEU A 90 -13.14 -15.43 15.46
C LEU A 90 -13.84 -15.52 14.10
N ALA A 91 -13.11 -15.82 13.02
CA ALA A 91 -13.65 -15.77 11.66
C ALA A 91 -14.82 -16.75 11.43
N LYS A 92 -14.71 -17.97 11.98
CA LYS A 92 -15.76 -18.99 11.93
C LYS A 92 -16.97 -18.63 12.78
N ASP A 93 -16.75 -17.96 13.90
CA ASP A 93 -17.79 -17.59 14.86
C ASP A 93 -18.58 -16.34 14.42
N ASN A 94 -18.00 -15.48 13.58
CA ASN A 94 -18.59 -14.20 13.15
C ASN A 94 -18.52 -14.00 11.62
N PRO A 95 -19.15 -14.88 10.82
CA PRO A 95 -19.06 -14.83 9.36
C PRO A 95 -19.64 -13.55 8.74
N GLU A 96 -20.64 -12.94 9.38
CA GLU A 96 -21.19 -11.66 8.96
C GLU A 96 -20.19 -10.51 9.13
N LYS A 97 -19.40 -10.52 10.21
CA LYS A 97 -18.34 -9.53 10.45
C LYS A 97 -17.19 -9.69 9.46
N VAL A 98 -16.80 -10.93 9.16
CA VAL A 98 -15.82 -11.24 8.09
C VAL A 98 -16.30 -10.66 6.75
N ARG A 99 -17.55 -10.92 6.36
CA ARG A 99 -18.11 -10.41 5.10
C ARG A 99 -18.12 -8.88 5.04
N GLU A 100 -18.50 -8.21 6.13
CA GLU A 100 -18.51 -6.75 6.24
C GLU A 100 -17.11 -6.16 6.05
N LEU A 101 -16.14 -6.66 6.82
CA LEU A 101 -14.76 -6.17 6.79
C LEU A 101 -14.08 -6.48 5.46
N ASN A 102 -14.29 -7.68 4.91
CA ASN A 102 -13.74 -8.07 3.62
C ASN A 102 -14.29 -7.19 2.49
N ALA A 103 -15.59 -6.84 2.51
CA ALA A 103 -16.15 -5.92 1.51
C ALA A 103 -15.49 -4.53 1.58
N LYS A 104 -15.25 -4.00 2.79
CA LYS A 104 -14.53 -2.74 2.98
C LYS A 104 -13.05 -2.84 2.59
N LEU A 105 -12.40 -3.97 2.89
CA LEU A 105 -11.02 -4.23 2.51
C LEU A 105 -10.85 -4.18 0.99
N GLU A 106 -11.71 -4.88 0.24
CA GLU A 106 -11.67 -4.88 -1.22
C GLU A 106 -11.93 -3.50 -1.82
N ALA A 107 -12.78 -2.68 -1.18
CA ALA A 107 -12.97 -1.30 -1.59
C ALA A 107 -11.69 -0.46 -1.42
N LEU A 108 -11.04 -0.55 -0.25
CA LEU A 108 -9.78 0.17 0.02
C LEU A 108 -8.65 -0.27 -0.91
N VAL A 109 -8.53 -1.58 -1.17
CA VAL A 109 -7.54 -2.15 -2.11
C VAL A 109 -7.75 -1.63 -3.53
N LYS A 110 -9.00 -1.39 -3.94
CA LYS A 110 -9.29 -0.85 -5.28
C LYS A 110 -8.85 0.61 -5.40
N ASP A 111 -8.96 1.37 -4.32
CA ASP A 111 -8.56 2.77 -4.25
C ASP A 111 -7.05 2.92 -4.01
N GLU A 112 -6.36 1.84 -3.59
CA GLU A 112 -4.92 1.79 -3.39
C GLU A 112 -4.17 2.15 -4.69
N VAL A 113 -3.40 3.22 -4.63
CA VAL A 113 -2.45 3.56 -5.69
C VAL A 113 -1.27 2.61 -5.58
N LYS A 114 -1.23 1.61 -6.47
CA LYS A 114 -0.06 0.74 -6.56
C LYS A 114 1.20 1.57 -6.73
N PRO A 115 2.31 1.22 -6.06
CA PRO A 115 3.56 1.91 -6.28
C PRO A 115 3.82 1.88 -7.79
N ALA A 116 4.02 3.07 -8.37
CA ALA A 116 4.40 3.17 -9.77
C ALA A 116 5.60 2.24 -9.95
N GLU A 117 5.57 1.36 -10.96
CA GLU A 117 6.79 0.73 -11.41
C GLU A 117 7.73 1.88 -11.75
N VAL A 118 8.67 2.17 -10.85
CA VAL A 118 9.68 3.18 -11.11
C VAL A 118 10.55 2.54 -12.19
N THR A 119 10.13 2.71 -13.44
CA THR A 119 10.96 2.51 -14.62
C THR A 119 11.94 3.68 -14.63
N ILE A 120 12.79 3.76 -13.59
CA ILE A 120 14.06 4.47 -13.67
C ILE A 120 14.80 3.75 -14.79
N GLY A 121 14.86 4.40 -15.96
CA GLY A 121 15.30 3.80 -17.21
C GLY A 121 16.62 3.05 -17.10
N LEU A 122 16.55 1.76 -16.76
CA LEU A 122 17.57 0.75 -17.00
C LEU A 122 17.45 0.27 -18.45
N LYS A 123 17.42 1.20 -19.40
CA LYS A 123 17.89 0.94 -20.77
C LYS A 123 19.37 1.28 -20.83
N ARG A 124 20.19 0.58 -20.06
CA ARG A 124 21.64 0.54 -20.25
C ARG A 124 22.10 -0.89 -20.06
N ALA A 125 22.24 -1.59 -21.19
CA ALA A 125 23.29 -2.57 -21.47
C ALA A 125 22.86 -3.69 -22.43
N GLU A 126 22.08 -3.42 -23.49
CA GLU A 126 21.95 -4.40 -24.59
C GLU A 126 22.23 -3.81 -25.99
N ALA A 127 22.68 -2.55 -26.08
CA ALA A 127 23.07 -1.92 -27.34
C ALA A 127 24.60 -1.88 -27.57
N LYS A 128 25.38 -2.80 -26.97
CA LYS A 128 26.84 -2.90 -27.20
C LYS A 128 27.33 -4.31 -27.54
N ARG A 129 26.46 -5.23 -27.96
CA ARG A 129 26.87 -6.56 -28.47
C ARG A 129 26.76 -6.74 -29.99
N GLN A 130 26.31 -5.73 -30.74
CA GLN A 130 26.17 -5.85 -32.20
C GLN A 130 27.20 -5.07 -33.03
N ASP A 131 28.01 -4.19 -32.44
CA ASP A 131 29.06 -3.46 -33.19
C ASP A 131 30.44 -4.13 -33.21
N GLU A 132 30.69 -5.18 -32.42
CA GLU A 132 31.99 -5.91 -32.47
C GLU A 132 32.03 -7.11 -33.43
N LYS A 133 30.92 -7.44 -34.11
CA LYS A 133 30.89 -8.55 -35.09
C LYS A 133 31.00 -8.13 -36.55
N LYS A 134 31.30 -6.86 -36.85
CA LYS A 134 31.47 -6.37 -38.23
C LYS A 134 32.86 -5.79 -38.54
N GLY A 135 33.86 -6.19 -37.76
CA GLY A 135 35.23 -5.69 -37.91
C GLY A 135 36.30 -6.69 -37.52
N LYS A 136 36.28 -7.91 -38.06
CA LYS A 136 37.49 -8.68 -38.39
C LYS A 136 37.18 -9.84 -39.33
#